data_AF-A0A959AJH8-F1
#
_entry.id   AF-A0A959AJH8-F1
#
_cell.length_a   1.000
_cell.length_b   1.000
_cell.length_c   1.000
_cell.angle_alpha   90.00
_cell.angle_beta   90.00
_cell.angle_gamma   90.00
#
_symmetry.space_group_name_H-M   'P 1'
#
loop_
_entity.id
_entity.type
_entity.pdbx_description
1 polymer ?
#
loop_
_entity_poly.entity_id
_entity_poly.type
_entity_poly.pdbx_seq_one_letter_code
_entity_poly.pdbx_strand_id
1 'polypeptide(L)'
;MKTQKLQTKGSLHRRTFFRQAAILGTAFSLNPLGHPLLAAPIADPKDPLDPAVVKDFVGKAHNDLDRVTEIIGEHPLVLNVAWDWGNADFETALGAAGHVGRRDIAEFLLEKGARADIFVLTMLGETEIVKAILERFPGLLNSIGPHGFTLLHHAKRGGDAAQNLLDYLTEKGLTETFIDVFGKNKK
;
A
#
# COMPACT_ATOMS: atom_id res chain seq x y z
N MET A 1 -4.72 51.19 -24.14
CA MET A 1 -4.01 50.51 -23.03
C MET A 1 -4.41 49.03 -23.04
N LYS A 2 -3.53 48.14 -23.52
CA LYS A 2 -3.74 46.68 -23.48
C LYS A 2 -2.87 46.11 -22.37
N THR A 3 -3.49 45.41 -21.42
CA THR A 3 -2.85 44.71 -20.31
C THR A 3 -2.16 43.43 -20.81
N GLN A 4 -0.86 43.32 -20.58
CA GLN A 4 -0.05 42.15 -20.92
C GLN A 4 -0.14 41.14 -19.77
N LYS A 5 -0.65 39.94 -20.04
CA LYS A 5 -0.62 38.81 -19.10
C LYS A 5 0.83 38.32 -18.95
N LEU A 6 1.31 38.25 -17.71
CA LEU A 6 2.58 37.63 -17.36
C LEU A 6 2.45 36.11 -17.54
N GLN A 7 3.19 35.55 -18.51
CA GLN A 7 3.34 34.10 -18.66
C GLN A 7 4.27 33.58 -17.55
N THR A 8 3.79 32.65 -16.74
CA THR A 8 4.61 31.91 -15.79
C THR A 8 5.48 30.91 -16.56
N LYS A 9 6.80 31.05 -16.45
CA LYS A 9 7.77 30.11 -17.03
C LYS A 9 7.50 28.70 -16.48
N GLY A 10 7.29 27.75 -17.39
CA GLY A 10 7.12 26.34 -17.07
C GLY A 10 8.30 25.80 -16.26
N SER A 11 7.97 25.08 -15.20
CA SER A 11 8.91 24.34 -14.35
C SER A 11 9.72 23.37 -15.21
N LEU A 12 11.05 23.57 -15.27
CA LEU A 12 11.97 22.61 -15.85
C LEU A 12 11.91 21.33 -15.02
N HIS A 13 11.23 20.33 -15.55
CA HIS A 13 11.16 19.02 -14.93
C HIS A 13 12.56 18.42 -14.84
N ARG A 14 12.89 17.81 -13.70
CA ARG A 14 14.13 17.05 -13.43
C ARG A 14 14.53 16.09 -14.56
N ARG A 15 13.55 15.65 -15.36
CA ARG A 15 13.70 14.80 -16.55
C ARG A 15 14.49 15.46 -17.71
N THR A 16 14.45 16.78 -17.87
CA THR A 16 15.14 17.49 -18.97
C THR A 16 16.65 17.64 -18.72
N PHE A 17 17.08 17.65 -17.45
CA PHE A 17 18.47 17.86 -17.07
C PHE A 17 19.35 16.64 -17.36
N PHE A 18 18.86 15.42 -17.09
CA PHE A 18 19.64 14.19 -17.32
C PHE A 18 19.84 13.85 -18.80
N ARG A 19 18.94 14.28 -19.69
CA ARG A 19 19.10 14.05 -21.14
C ARG A 19 20.25 14.87 -21.76
N GLN A 20 20.67 15.98 -21.16
CA GLN A 20 21.76 16.79 -21.70
C GLN A 20 23.16 16.40 -21.15
N ALA A 21 23.23 15.69 -20.03
CA ALA A 21 24.50 15.32 -19.40
C ALA A 21 25.15 14.04 -19.97
N ALA A 22 24.44 13.26 -20.77
CA ALA A 22 24.92 11.96 -21.27
C ALA A 22 25.86 12.04 -22.50
N ILE A 23 26.26 13.23 -22.95
CA ILE A 23 27.11 13.40 -24.15
C ILE A 23 28.62 13.54 -23.81
N LEU A 24 29.04 13.62 -22.55
CA LEU A 24 30.46 13.88 -22.20
C LEU A 24 31.13 12.78 -21.36
N GLY A 25 31.15 11.55 -21.87
CA GLY A 25 31.78 10.42 -21.20
C GLY A 25 32.31 9.33 -22.12
N THR A 26 32.99 9.67 -23.22
CA THR A 26 33.76 8.69 -23.99
C THR A 26 35.07 8.38 -23.28
N ALA A 27 35.10 7.31 -22.48
CA ALA A 27 36.35 6.69 -22.02
C ALA A 27 36.25 5.15 -22.07
N PHE A 28 36.88 4.59 -23.11
CA PHE A 28 37.51 3.27 -23.23
C PHE A 28 36.81 2.00 -22.71
N SER A 29 36.51 1.09 -23.63
CA SER A 29 36.69 -0.36 -23.44
C SER A 29 36.90 -1.05 -24.80
N LEU A 30 38.15 -1.39 -25.11
CA LEU A 30 38.51 -2.31 -26.19
C LEU A 30 38.08 -3.72 -25.79
N ASN A 31 36.99 -4.23 -26.37
CA ASN A 31 36.59 -5.63 -26.21
C ASN A 31 36.81 -6.37 -27.54
N PRO A 32 37.66 -7.42 -27.61
CA PRO A 32 38.12 -7.99 -28.88
C PRO A 32 37.13 -8.98 -29.53
N LEU A 33 35.93 -9.15 -28.97
CA LEU A 33 34.86 -9.98 -29.54
C LEU A 33 33.67 -9.07 -29.86
N GLY A 34 33.75 -8.42 -31.02
CA GLY A 34 32.86 -7.35 -31.48
C GLY A 34 31.42 -7.76 -31.78
N HIS A 35 30.67 -8.19 -30.77
CA HIS A 35 29.22 -8.06 -30.79
C HIS A 35 28.85 -6.77 -30.06
N PRO A 36 28.31 -5.76 -30.76
CA PRO A 36 27.64 -4.67 -30.05
C PRO A 36 26.53 -5.31 -29.23
N LEU A 37 26.65 -5.24 -27.90
CA LEU A 37 25.49 -5.33 -27.02
C LEU A 37 24.62 -4.15 -27.42
N LEU A 38 23.70 -4.37 -28.37
CA LEU A 38 22.58 -3.48 -28.57
C LEU A 38 21.83 -3.49 -27.25
N ALA A 39 22.09 -2.49 -26.41
CA ALA A 39 21.26 -2.20 -25.28
C ALA A 39 19.85 -2.06 -25.84
N ALA A 40 18.99 -3.03 -25.56
CA ALA A 40 17.58 -2.91 -25.91
C ALA A 40 17.11 -1.56 -25.37
N PRO A 41 16.34 -0.77 -26.15
CA PRO A 41 15.84 0.50 -25.66
C PRO A 41 15.10 0.22 -24.35
N ILE A 42 15.55 0.85 -23.27
CA ILE A 42 14.82 0.84 -22.00
C ILE A 42 13.44 1.39 -22.35
N ALA A 43 12.41 0.54 -22.24
CA ALA A 43 11.04 0.95 -22.53
C ALA A 43 10.74 2.23 -21.76
N ASP A 44 10.07 3.19 -22.41
CA ASP A 44 9.72 4.44 -21.74
C ASP A 44 8.97 4.11 -20.44
N PRO A 45 9.33 4.74 -19.30
CA PRO A 45 8.64 4.50 -18.04
C PRO A 45 7.15 4.78 -18.21
N LYS A 46 6.30 3.80 -17.87
CA LYS A 46 4.85 4.02 -17.83
C LYS A 46 4.54 5.09 -16.78
N ASP A 47 3.59 5.97 -17.08
CA ASP A 47 3.14 6.96 -16.10
C ASP A 47 2.46 6.25 -14.91
N PRO A 48 2.57 6.80 -13.69
CA PRO A 48 1.84 6.29 -12.53
C PRO A 48 0.33 6.28 -12.76
N LEU A 49 -0.37 5.37 -12.08
CA LEU A 49 -1.83 5.35 -12.05
C LEU A 49 -2.37 6.68 -11.50
N ASP A 50 -3.52 7.13 -12.01
CA ASP A 50 -4.21 8.31 -11.51
C ASP A 50 -4.48 8.17 -9.99
N PRO A 51 -3.99 9.11 -9.15
CA PRO A 51 -4.25 9.10 -7.73
C PRO A 51 -5.74 9.03 -7.36
N ALA A 52 -6.63 9.57 -8.19
CA ALA A 52 -8.08 9.49 -7.97
C ALA A 52 -8.59 8.05 -8.00
N VAL A 53 -8.04 7.20 -8.90
CA VAL A 53 -8.37 5.77 -8.96
C VAL A 53 -7.85 5.05 -7.72
N VAL A 54 -6.63 5.36 -7.26
CA VAL A 54 -6.06 4.78 -6.04
C VAL A 54 -6.93 5.09 -4.83
N LYS A 55 -7.32 6.36 -4.67
CA LYS A 55 -8.17 6.81 -3.56
C LYS A 55 -9.55 6.14 -3.59
N ASP A 56 -10.17 6.07 -4.77
CA ASP A 56 -11.49 5.44 -4.93
C ASP A 56 -11.41 3.95 -4.61
N PHE A 57 -10.40 3.25 -5.15
CA PHE A 57 -10.19 1.82 -4.90
C PHE A 57 -10.01 1.48 -3.41
N VAL A 58 -9.10 2.17 -2.73
CA VAL A 58 -8.83 1.95 -1.30
C VAL A 58 -10.03 2.37 -0.45
N GLY A 59 -10.63 3.53 -0.75
CA GLY A 59 -11.82 4.01 -0.04
C GLY A 59 -13.00 3.05 -0.15
N LYS A 60 -13.25 2.50 -1.34
CA LYS A 60 -14.38 1.61 -1.61
C LYS A 60 -14.22 0.20 -1.04
N ALA A 61 -12.99 -0.24 -0.80
CA ALA A 61 -12.74 -1.50 -0.11
C ALA A 61 -13.29 -1.56 1.33
N HIS A 62 -13.72 -0.42 1.90
CA HIS A 62 -14.43 -0.40 3.18
C HIS A 62 -15.87 -0.92 3.11
N ASN A 63 -16.52 -0.94 1.94
CA ASN A 63 -17.96 -1.25 1.87
C ASN A 63 -18.53 -1.71 0.53
N ASP A 64 -17.81 -1.56 -0.58
CA ASP A 64 -18.39 -1.63 -1.93
C ASP A 64 -17.61 -2.63 -2.81
N LEU A 65 -17.97 -3.90 -2.71
CA LEU A 65 -17.31 -4.99 -3.44
C LEU A 65 -17.49 -4.84 -4.96
N ASP A 66 -18.65 -4.36 -5.41
CA ASP A 66 -18.94 -4.18 -6.83
C ASP A 66 -17.99 -3.15 -7.45
N ARG A 67 -17.82 -2.00 -6.78
CA ARG A 67 -16.87 -0.98 -7.25
C ARG A 67 -15.42 -1.45 -7.21
N VAL A 68 -15.02 -2.19 -6.16
CA VAL A 68 -13.69 -2.80 -6.08
C VAL A 68 -13.46 -3.75 -7.25
N THR A 69 -14.46 -4.56 -7.60
CA THR A 69 -14.40 -5.52 -8.73
C THR A 69 -14.29 -4.80 -10.08
N GLU A 70 -15.08 -3.75 -10.28
CA GLU A 70 -15.04 -2.92 -11.49
C GLU A 70 -13.65 -2.31 -11.71
N ILE A 71 -13.09 -1.66 -10.68
CA ILE A 71 -11.76 -1.02 -10.78
C ILE A 71 -10.65 -2.04 -11.07
N ILE A 72 -10.70 -3.25 -10.51
CA ILE A 72 -9.73 -4.31 -10.84
C ILE A 72 -9.87 -4.74 -12.31
N GLY A 73 -11.09 -4.79 -12.85
CA GLY A 73 -11.34 -5.08 -14.26
C GLY A 73 -10.75 -4.03 -15.19
N GLU A 74 -10.81 -2.75 -14.82
CA GLU A 74 -10.24 -1.63 -15.57
C GLU A 74 -8.71 -1.52 -15.38
N HIS A 75 -8.22 -1.82 -14.17
CA HIS A 75 -6.84 -1.62 -13.74
C HIS A 75 -6.28 -2.86 -13.00
N PRO A 76 -5.89 -3.93 -13.71
CA PRO A 76 -5.48 -5.19 -13.06
C PRO A 76 -4.30 -5.10 -12.09
N LEU A 77 -3.43 -4.09 -12.24
CA LEU A 77 -2.26 -3.88 -11.38
C LEU A 77 -2.54 -3.02 -10.14
N VAL A 78 -3.79 -2.61 -9.92
CA VAL A 78 -4.20 -1.77 -8.78
C VAL A 78 -4.15 -2.52 -7.44
N LEU A 79 -4.10 -3.85 -7.46
CA LEU A 79 -4.37 -4.71 -6.31
C LEU A 79 -3.58 -4.39 -5.02
N ASN A 80 -2.34 -3.90 -5.17
CA ASN A 80 -1.44 -3.61 -4.04
C ASN A 80 -1.10 -2.12 -3.90
N VAL A 81 -1.89 -1.23 -4.52
CA VAL A 81 -1.71 0.21 -4.30
C VAL A 81 -2.08 0.57 -2.87
N ALA A 82 -1.47 1.64 -2.37
CA ALA A 82 -1.81 2.23 -1.09
C ALA A 82 -2.18 3.70 -1.28
N TRP A 83 -3.17 4.16 -0.52
CA TRP A 83 -3.55 5.56 -0.42
C TRP A 83 -2.96 6.15 0.86
N ASP A 84 -2.36 7.33 0.77
CA ASP A 84 -1.92 8.12 1.93
C ASP A 84 -3.10 8.98 2.40
N TRP A 85 -3.69 8.64 3.54
CA TRP A 85 -4.73 9.45 4.17
C TRP A 85 -4.18 10.76 4.76
N GLY A 86 -2.86 10.95 4.73
CA GLY A 86 -2.12 12.06 5.31
C GLY A 86 -1.41 11.64 6.58
N ASN A 87 -0.35 12.39 6.95
CA ASN A 87 0.43 12.14 8.17
C ASN A 87 1.05 10.72 8.22
N ALA A 88 1.45 10.20 7.05
CA ALA A 88 2.04 8.87 6.85
C ALA A 88 1.09 7.70 7.18
N ASP A 89 -0.22 7.93 7.16
CA ASP A 89 -1.26 6.90 7.32
C ASP A 89 -1.57 6.23 5.97
N PHE A 90 -0.72 5.28 5.58
CA PHE A 90 -0.87 4.53 4.34
C PHE A 90 -1.80 3.33 4.51
N GLU A 91 -2.71 3.15 3.57
CA GLU A 91 -3.66 2.04 3.58
C GLU A 91 -3.80 1.39 2.20
N THR A 92 -3.80 0.06 2.15
CA THR A 92 -4.16 -0.72 0.97
C THR A 92 -5.65 -1.06 0.98
N ALA A 93 -6.21 -1.45 -0.16
CA ALA A 93 -7.60 -1.95 -0.21
C ALA A 93 -7.82 -3.16 0.72
N LEU A 94 -6.83 -4.04 0.84
CA LEU A 94 -6.90 -5.19 1.76
C LEU A 94 -6.88 -4.75 3.23
N GLY A 95 -6.06 -3.74 3.57
CA GLY A 95 -6.01 -3.15 4.91
C GLY A 95 -7.32 -2.45 5.28
N ALA A 96 -7.93 -1.74 4.33
CA ALA A 96 -9.26 -1.14 4.48
C ALA A 96 -10.32 -2.20 4.82
N ALA A 97 -10.44 -3.24 3.99
CA ALA A 97 -11.37 -4.35 4.23
C ALA A 97 -11.10 -5.05 5.57
N GLY A 98 -9.82 -5.25 5.91
CA GLY A 98 -9.35 -5.84 7.17
C GLY A 98 -9.83 -5.09 8.41
N HIS A 99 -9.57 -3.78 8.50
CA HIS A 99 -9.89 -3.03 9.72
C HIS A 99 -11.39 -2.75 9.88
N VAL A 100 -12.19 -2.90 8.82
CA VAL A 100 -13.66 -2.87 8.92
C VAL A 100 -14.33 -4.25 8.91
N GLY A 101 -13.57 -5.35 8.89
CA GLY A 101 -14.13 -6.71 8.94
C GLY A 101 -14.99 -7.07 7.72
N ARG A 102 -14.73 -6.47 6.56
CA ARG A 102 -15.38 -6.85 5.29
C ARG A 102 -14.70 -8.09 4.72
N ARG A 103 -14.96 -9.24 5.37
CA ARG A 103 -14.38 -10.55 5.02
C ARG A 103 -14.58 -10.88 3.53
N ASP A 104 -15.77 -10.61 3.00
CA ASP A 104 -16.11 -10.81 1.58
C ASP A 104 -15.17 -10.04 0.63
N ILE A 105 -14.88 -8.77 0.94
CA ILE A 105 -13.93 -7.96 0.15
C ILE A 105 -12.49 -8.45 0.35
N ALA A 106 -12.10 -8.79 1.59
CA ALA A 106 -10.76 -9.26 1.89
C ALA A 106 -10.45 -10.59 1.17
N GLU A 107 -11.36 -11.56 1.23
CA GLU A 107 -11.23 -12.85 0.56
C GLU A 107 -11.18 -12.69 -0.96
N PHE A 108 -12.04 -11.84 -1.53
CA PHE A 108 -12.00 -11.53 -2.96
C PHE A 108 -10.64 -10.94 -3.39
N LEU A 109 -10.10 -9.98 -2.65
CA LEU A 109 -8.80 -9.38 -2.92
C LEU A 109 -7.66 -10.41 -2.81
N LEU A 110 -7.73 -11.30 -1.81
CA LEU A 110 -6.76 -12.39 -1.63
C LEU A 110 -6.83 -13.42 -2.76
N GLU A 111 -8.04 -13.76 -3.25
CA GLU A 111 -8.22 -14.63 -4.41
C GLU A 111 -7.58 -14.05 -5.67
N LYS A 112 -7.56 -12.71 -5.81
CA LYS A 112 -6.84 -12.01 -6.88
C LYS A 112 -5.32 -11.92 -6.66
N GLY A 113 -4.81 -12.37 -5.53
CA GLY A 113 -3.39 -12.36 -5.19
C GLY A 113 -2.91 -11.09 -4.47
N ALA A 114 -3.79 -10.41 -3.72
CA ALA A 114 -3.38 -9.31 -2.87
C ALA A 114 -2.40 -9.79 -1.80
N ARG A 115 -1.41 -8.96 -1.45
CA ARG A 115 -0.41 -9.31 -0.45
C ARG A 115 -1.00 -9.18 0.94
N ALA A 116 -1.27 -10.32 1.58
CA ALA A 116 -1.72 -10.37 2.96
C ALA A 116 -0.69 -9.76 3.92
N ASP A 117 -1.18 -9.00 4.90
CA ASP A 117 -0.41 -8.57 6.06
C ASP A 117 -0.92 -9.27 7.34
N ILE A 118 -0.22 -9.08 8.45
CA ILE A 118 -0.60 -9.69 9.73
C ILE A 118 -1.99 -9.21 10.22
N PHE A 119 -2.42 -8.01 9.85
CA PHE A 119 -3.67 -7.42 10.32
C PHE A 119 -4.88 -8.09 9.67
N VAL A 120 -4.87 -8.27 8.35
CA VAL A 120 -5.95 -8.98 7.66
C VAL A 120 -5.96 -10.47 8.01
N LEU A 121 -4.79 -11.12 8.16
CA LEU A 121 -4.71 -12.50 8.64
C LEU A 121 -5.32 -12.64 10.04
N THR A 122 -5.12 -11.63 10.89
CA THR A 122 -5.73 -11.58 12.22
C THR A 122 -7.24 -11.44 12.14
N MET A 123 -7.76 -10.56 11.27
CA MET A 123 -9.21 -10.42 11.05
C MET A 123 -9.83 -11.70 10.48
N LEU A 124 -9.14 -12.39 9.58
CA LEU A 124 -9.64 -13.63 8.98
C LEU A 124 -9.63 -14.81 9.96
N GLY A 125 -8.88 -14.71 11.07
CA GLY A 125 -8.80 -15.77 12.08
C GLY A 125 -7.74 -16.82 11.79
N GLU A 126 -6.73 -16.47 10.97
CA GLU A 126 -5.60 -17.33 10.57
C GLU A 126 -4.63 -17.58 11.73
N THR A 127 -5.14 -18.26 12.77
CA THR A 127 -4.58 -18.30 14.12
C THR A 127 -3.18 -18.86 14.14
N GLU A 128 -2.96 -20.00 13.50
CA GLU A 128 -1.64 -20.66 13.51
C GLU A 128 -0.60 -19.86 12.70
N ILE A 129 -1.01 -19.21 11.61
CA ILE A 129 -0.13 -18.35 10.80
C ILE A 129 0.29 -17.12 11.62
N VAL A 130 -0.68 -16.42 12.22
CA VAL A 130 -0.41 -15.22 13.02
C VAL A 130 0.47 -15.55 14.22
N LYS A 131 0.20 -16.66 14.93
CA LYS A 131 1.05 -17.11 16.05
C LYS A 131 2.48 -17.40 15.61
N ALA A 132 2.67 -18.11 14.49
CA ALA A 132 4.00 -18.39 13.94
C ALA A 132 4.74 -17.10 13.53
N ILE A 133 4.04 -16.13 12.94
CA ILE A 133 4.60 -14.82 12.61
C ILE A 133 5.06 -14.09 13.89
N LEU A 134 4.22 -14.07 14.94
CA LEU A 134 4.55 -13.40 16.21
C LEU A 134 5.67 -14.11 16.97
N GLU A 135 5.76 -15.43 16.89
CA GLU A 135 6.90 -16.18 17.43
C GLU A 135 8.21 -15.79 16.73
N ARG A 136 8.18 -15.67 15.39
CA ARG A 136 9.36 -15.30 14.61
C ARG A 136 9.73 -13.83 14.73
N PHE A 137 8.73 -12.96 14.84
CA PHE A 137 8.86 -11.50 14.84
C PHE A 137 8.05 -10.89 15.99
N PRO A 138 8.49 -11.04 17.25
CA PRO A 138 7.71 -10.65 18.43
C PRO A 138 7.39 -9.15 18.51
N GLY A 139 8.20 -8.30 17.86
CA GLY A 139 7.93 -6.86 17.76
C GLY A 139 6.62 -6.53 17.04
N LEU A 140 6.09 -7.43 16.19
CA LEU A 140 4.84 -7.22 15.47
C LEU A 140 3.60 -7.26 16.37
N LEU A 141 3.73 -7.76 17.61
CA LEU A 141 2.64 -7.78 18.59
C LEU A 141 2.08 -6.36 18.85
N ASN A 142 2.96 -5.35 18.82
CA ASN A 142 2.61 -3.95 19.03
C ASN A 142 2.59 -3.13 17.73
N SER A 143 2.54 -3.79 16.57
CA SER A 143 2.39 -3.09 15.30
C SER A 143 1.06 -2.35 15.24
N ILE A 144 1.11 -1.17 14.62
CA ILE A 144 -0.05 -0.30 14.43
C ILE A 144 -0.42 -0.35 12.95
N GLY A 145 -1.65 -0.75 12.67
CA GLY A 145 -2.21 -0.77 11.32
C GLY A 145 -2.70 0.61 10.88
N PRO A 146 -3.37 0.70 9.71
CA PRO A 146 -3.96 1.93 9.24
C PRO A 146 -4.84 2.59 10.31
N HIS A 147 -4.87 3.92 10.30
CA HIS A 147 -5.64 4.77 11.21
C HIS A 147 -5.29 4.64 12.70
N GLY A 148 -4.31 3.82 13.10
CA GLY A 148 -4.01 3.56 14.51
C GLY A 148 -4.61 2.28 15.06
N PHE A 149 -5.21 1.42 14.23
CA PHE A 149 -5.86 0.18 14.68
C PHE A 149 -4.86 -0.93 15.01
N THR A 150 -5.03 -1.58 16.16
CA THR A 150 -4.13 -2.64 16.63
C THR A 150 -4.52 -4.03 16.09
N LEU A 151 -3.69 -5.04 16.33
CA LEU A 151 -4.06 -6.44 16.07
C LEU A 151 -5.33 -6.85 16.84
N LEU A 152 -5.50 -6.36 18.08
CA LEU A 152 -6.69 -6.64 18.90
C LEU A 152 -7.97 -6.12 18.24
N HIS A 153 -7.92 -4.95 17.59
CA HIS A 153 -9.05 -4.43 16.81
C HIS A 153 -9.40 -5.36 15.67
N HIS A 154 -8.41 -5.79 14.90
CA HIS A 154 -8.63 -6.66 13.75
C HIS A 154 -9.23 -8.01 14.18
N ALA A 155 -8.75 -8.59 15.28
CA ALA A 155 -9.35 -9.80 15.85
C ALA A 155 -10.83 -9.58 16.23
N LYS A 156 -11.17 -8.45 16.87
CA LYS A 156 -12.58 -8.11 17.17
C LYS A 156 -13.43 -7.95 15.91
N ARG A 157 -12.89 -7.35 14.84
CA ARG A 157 -13.60 -7.21 13.55
C ARG A 157 -13.78 -8.54 12.85
N GLY A 158 -12.93 -9.52 13.12
CA GLY A 158 -13.01 -10.88 12.59
C GLY A 158 -14.19 -11.69 13.13
N GLY A 159 -14.74 -11.30 14.28
CA GLY A 159 -15.82 -12.02 14.96
C GLY A 159 -15.42 -13.43 15.35
N ASP A 160 -16.38 -14.36 15.30
CA ASP A 160 -16.22 -15.76 15.74
C ASP A 160 -14.99 -16.46 15.15
N ALA A 161 -14.69 -16.21 13.86
CA ALA A 161 -13.55 -16.82 13.18
C ALA A 161 -12.20 -16.41 13.80
N ALA A 162 -12.10 -15.21 14.37
CA ALA A 162 -10.90 -14.68 14.98
C ALA A 162 -10.90 -14.76 16.52
N GLN A 163 -11.88 -15.45 17.12
CA GLN A 163 -12.03 -15.51 18.58
C GLN A 163 -10.78 -16.09 19.27
N ASN A 164 -10.19 -17.16 18.73
CA ASN A 164 -8.96 -17.74 19.28
C ASN A 164 -7.78 -16.74 19.27
N LEU A 165 -7.68 -15.91 18.22
CA LEU A 165 -6.67 -14.86 18.16
C LEU A 165 -6.98 -13.71 19.10
N LEU A 166 -8.25 -13.34 19.25
CA LEU A 166 -8.66 -12.33 20.22
C LEU A 166 -8.20 -12.71 21.63
N ASP A 167 -8.50 -13.94 22.05
CA ASP A 167 -8.13 -14.47 23.36
C ASP A 167 -6.60 -14.54 23.53
N TYR A 168 -5.90 -15.07 22.52
CA TYR A 168 -4.43 -15.14 22.51
C TYR A 168 -3.77 -13.75 22.61
N LEU A 169 -4.23 -12.77 21.83
CA LEU A 169 -3.68 -11.42 21.85
C LEU A 169 -3.94 -10.72 23.19
N THR A 170 -5.11 -10.92 23.80
CA THR A 170 -5.41 -10.45 25.16
C THR A 170 -4.50 -11.12 26.20
N GLU A 171 -4.27 -12.44 26.11
CA GLU A 171 -3.32 -13.15 26.98
C GLU A 171 -1.88 -12.60 26.83
N LYS A 172 -1.50 -12.21 25.61
CA LYS A 172 -0.22 -11.54 25.33
C LYS A 172 -0.15 -10.08 25.81
N GLY A 173 -1.23 -9.57 26.42
CA GLY A 173 -1.26 -8.28 27.09
C GLY A 173 -1.78 -7.11 26.24
N LEU A 174 -2.33 -7.37 25.05
CA LEU A 174 -3.01 -6.30 24.29
C LEU A 174 -4.34 -5.95 24.95
N THR A 175 -4.50 -4.68 25.31
CA THR A 175 -5.75 -4.14 25.90
C THR A 175 -6.46 -3.15 24.97
N GLU A 176 -5.70 -2.40 24.18
CA GLU A 176 -6.22 -1.31 23.33
C GLU A 176 -6.53 -1.79 21.91
N THR A 177 -7.67 -1.36 21.37
CA THR A 177 -8.03 -1.56 19.96
C THR A 177 -7.54 -0.41 19.07
N PHE A 178 -7.19 0.72 19.65
CA PHE A 178 -6.81 1.93 18.91
C PHE A 178 -5.74 2.69 19.68
N ILE A 179 -4.73 3.17 18.96
CA ILE A 179 -3.68 4.04 19.49
C ILE A 179 -3.74 5.38 18.73
N ASP A 180 -3.86 6.49 19.47
CA ASP A 180 -3.79 7.83 18.86
C ASP A 180 -2.34 8.14 18.44
N VAL A 181 -2.02 7.83 17.19
CA VAL A 181 -0.71 8.11 16.57
C VAL A 181 -0.60 9.53 16.02
N PHE A 182 -1.71 10.26 15.95
CA PHE A 182 -1.76 11.60 15.36
C PHE A 182 -1.69 12.72 16.41
N GLY A 183 -1.79 12.37 17.70
CA GLY A 183 -1.71 13.32 18.81
C GLY A 183 -2.90 14.26 18.90
N LYS A 184 -4.05 13.89 18.32
CA LYS A 184 -5.27 14.72 18.35
C LYS A 184 -5.85 14.85 19.75
N ASN A 185 -5.51 13.93 20.67
CA ASN A 185 -5.99 13.91 22.05
C ASN A 185 -5.00 14.45 23.08
N LYS A 186 -3.86 15.04 22.69
CA LYS A 186 -2.97 15.70 23.64
C LYS A 186 -3.55 17.06 24.05
N LYS A 187 -4.16 17.12 25.23
CA LYS A 187 -4.49 18.36 25.94
C LYS A 187 -3.23 19.07 26.43
#